data_AF-A0A6L9Z2B1-F1
#
_entry.id   AF-A0A6L9Z2B1-F1
#
_cell.length_a   1.000
_cell.length_b   1.000
_cell.length_c   1.000
_cell.angle_alpha   90.00
_cell.angle_beta   90.00
_cell.angle_gamma   90.00
#
_symmetry.space_group_name_H-M   'P 1'
#
loop_
_entity.id
_entity.type
_entity.pdbx_description
1 polymer ?
#
loop_
_entity_poly.entity_id
_entity_poly.type
_entity_poly.pdbx_seq_one_letter_code
_entity_poly.pdbx_strand_id
1 'polypeptide(L)'
;MRNSLPAQVGFNIFPNGVETRFSNPKFKRLKISQLPDHNGYKIIVSGKEIILGGVTDSLVENLFTRETFTGSDVMTWLPGFDWEVDVLF
;
A
#
# COMPACT_ATOMS: atom_id res chain seq x y z
N MET A 1 8.45 -2.10 -36.69
CA MET A 1 9.65 -1.97 -35.82
C MET A 1 9.55 -3.00 -34.72
N ARG A 2 10.63 -3.74 -34.49
CA ARG A 2 10.72 -4.84 -33.52
C ARG A 2 11.46 -4.30 -32.30
N ASN A 3 10.78 -4.16 -31.17
CA ASN A 3 11.36 -3.62 -29.95
C ASN A 3 11.92 -4.77 -29.10
N SER A 4 13.21 -4.73 -28.80
CA SER A 4 13.92 -5.65 -27.91
C SER A 4 14.12 -5.03 -26.52
N LEU A 5 13.99 -5.85 -25.47
CA LEU A 5 14.34 -5.52 -24.08
C LEU A 5 15.86 -5.34 -23.93
N PRO A 6 16.34 -4.43 -23.04
CA PRO A 6 15.69 -3.97 -21.80
C PRO A 6 15.27 -2.50 -21.81
N ALA A 7 14.59 -2.03 -22.86
CA ALA A 7 14.02 -0.66 -22.89
C ALA A 7 12.81 -0.45 -21.93
N GLN A 8 12.52 -1.40 -21.05
CA GLN A 8 11.42 -1.34 -20.06
C GLN A 8 11.93 -1.24 -18.61
N VAL A 9 13.22 -0.98 -18.38
CA VAL A 9 13.70 -0.55 -17.07
C VAL A 9 13.28 0.92 -16.90
N GLY A 10 12.25 1.16 -16.10
CA GLY A 10 11.67 2.50 -15.89
C GLY A 10 10.14 2.55 -15.97
N PHE A 11 9.43 1.54 -15.46
CA PHE A 11 7.99 1.65 -15.30
C PHE A 11 7.71 2.75 -14.27
N ASN A 12 7.21 3.90 -14.72
CA ASN A 12 6.51 4.84 -13.85
C ASN A 12 5.23 4.15 -13.36
N ILE A 13 5.37 3.32 -12.31
CA ILE A 13 4.29 2.49 -11.76
C ILE A 13 3.16 3.33 -11.15
N PHE A 14 3.44 4.62 -10.89
CA PHE A 14 2.49 5.61 -10.40
C PHE A 14 2.53 6.85 -11.29
N PRO A 15 1.84 6.84 -12.46
CA PRO A 15 1.95 7.90 -13.47
C PRO A 15 1.57 9.30 -12.96
N ASN A 16 0.80 9.37 -11.86
CA ASN A 16 0.40 10.62 -11.22
C ASN A 16 1.14 10.86 -9.88
N GLY A 17 2.24 10.15 -9.61
CA GLY A 17 2.98 10.24 -8.36
C GLY A 17 2.07 10.01 -7.15
N VAL A 18 2.17 10.89 -6.16
CA VAL A 18 1.34 10.90 -4.94
C VAL A 18 -0.17 11.07 -5.21
N GLU A 19 -0.55 11.62 -6.37
CA GLU A 19 -1.96 11.78 -6.76
C GLU A 19 -2.53 10.52 -7.44
N THR A 20 -1.74 9.44 -7.54
CA THR A 20 -2.23 8.17 -8.05
C THR A 20 -3.32 7.63 -7.14
N ARG A 21 -4.50 7.37 -7.71
CA ARG A 21 -5.64 6.79 -6.98
C ARG A 21 -5.54 5.28 -6.94
N PHE A 22 -5.58 4.76 -5.74
CA PHE A 22 -5.73 3.35 -5.43
C PHE A 22 -7.18 3.03 -5.15
N SER A 23 -7.64 1.86 -5.59
CA SER A 23 -8.96 1.34 -5.26
C SER A 23 -8.81 0.09 -4.41
N ASN A 24 -9.53 0.02 -3.30
CA ASN A 24 -9.65 -1.22 -2.54
C ASN A 24 -10.88 -2.00 -3.02
N PRO A 25 -10.70 -3.14 -3.71
CA PRO A 25 -11.84 -3.88 -4.24
C PRO A 25 -12.66 -4.51 -3.11
N LYS A 26 -13.95 -4.13 -3.06
CA LYS A 26 -14.93 -4.45 -2.01
C LYS A 26 -15.11 -5.94 -1.70
N PHE A 27 -14.73 -6.83 -2.61
CA PHE A 27 -14.98 -8.27 -2.51
C PHE A 27 -13.73 -9.12 -2.20
N LYS A 28 -12.64 -8.52 -1.71
CA LYS A 28 -11.50 -9.30 -1.23
C LYS A 28 -11.83 -9.93 0.12
N ARG A 29 -11.57 -11.24 0.25
CA ARG A 29 -11.54 -11.90 1.56
C ARG A 29 -10.33 -11.36 2.33
N LEU A 30 -10.60 -10.38 3.18
CA LEU A 30 -9.63 -9.75 4.05
C LEU A 30 -9.92 -10.16 5.49
N LYS A 31 -8.89 -10.60 6.22
CA LYS A 31 -8.94 -10.74 7.68
C LYS A 31 -7.82 -9.91 8.27
N ILE A 32 -8.16 -9.05 9.21
CA ILE A 32 -7.21 -8.23 9.95
C ILE A 32 -7.32 -8.62 11.42
N SER A 33 -6.19 -8.86 12.07
CA SER A 33 -6.11 -9.13 13.50
C SER A 33 -4.87 -8.46 14.07
N GLN A 34 -4.97 -7.88 15.27
CA GLN A 34 -3.83 -7.31 15.96
C GLN A 34 -2.81 -8.39 16.33
N LEU A 35 -1.52 -8.05 16.34
CA LEU A 35 -0.47 -8.95 16.82
C LEU A 35 -0.54 -9.13 18.35
N PRO A 36 -0.03 -10.26 18.90
CA PRO A 36 -0.12 -10.55 20.33
C PRO A 36 0.58 -9.53 21.25
N ASP A 37 1.61 -8.85 20.73
CA ASP A 37 2.37 -7.81 21.43
C ASP A 37 1.73 -6.41 21.29
N HIS A 38 0.56 -6.32 20.64
CA HIS A 38 -0.13 -5.09 20.28
C HIS A 38 0.72 -4.14 19.40
N ASN A 39 1.82 -4.61 18.82
CA ASN A 39 2.75 -3.79 18.04
C ASN A 39 2.58 -4.01 16.53
N GLY A 40 1.34 -3.92 16.08
CA GLY A 40 0.98 -4.02 14.66
C GLY A 40 -0.08 -5.07 14.38
N TYR A 41 -0.14 -5.50 13.12
CA TYR A 41 -1.26 -6.23 12.56
C TYR A 41 -0.83 -7.40 11.68
N LYS A 42 -1.59 -8.49 11.78
CA LYS A 42 -1.60 -9.60 10.83
C LYS A 42 -2.76 -9.42 9.87
N ILE A 43 -2.46 -9.45 8.58
CA ILE A 43 -3.42 -9.29 7.50
C ILE A 43 -3.38 -10.56 6.63
N ILE A 44 -4.54 -11.16 6.41
CA ILE A 44 -4.72 -12.27 5.47
C ILE A 44 -5.53 -11.75 4.29
N VAL A 45 -4.93 -11.74 3.10
CA VAL A 45 -5.56 -11.30 1.86
C VAL A 45 -5.29 -12.30 0.74
N SER A 46 -6.34 -12.81 0.09
CA SER A 46 -6.23 -13.81 -0.99
C SER A 46 -5.39 -15.05 -0.61
N GLY A 47 -5.47 -15.47 0.66
CA GLY A 47 -4.71 -16.61 1.19
C GLY A 47 -3.24 -16.31 1.52
N LYS A 48 -2.77 -15.07 1.27
CA LYS A 48 -1.44 -14.62 1.70
C LYS A 48 -1.53 -13.96 3.06
N GLU A 49 -0.57 -14.28 3.91
CA GLU A 49 -0.36 -13.65 5.21
C GLU A 49 0.69 -12.56 5.08
N ILE A 50 0.39 -11.39 5.65
CA ILE A 50 1.26 -10.23 5.72
C ILE A 50 1.29 -9.77 7.18
N ILE A 51 2.49 -9.58 7.73
CA ILE A 51 2.70 -9.01 9.06
C ILE A 51 3.18 -7.57 8.87
N LEU A 52 2.46 -6.63 9.46
CA LEU A 52 2.82 -5.21 9.50
C LEU A 52 3.11 -4.83 10.95
N GLY A 53 4.40 -4.71 11.29
CA GLY A 53 4.84 -4.28 12.62
C GLY A 53 4.94 -2.75 12.71
N GLY A 54 4.69 -2.19 13.90
CA GLY A 54 4.89 -0.77 14.18
C GLY A 54 3.97 0.20 13.43
N VAL A 55 2.89 -0.29 12.83
CA VAL A 55 1.90 0.55 12.14
C VAL A 55 0.78 0.98 13.06
N THR A 56 0.23 2.17 12.81
CA THR A 56 -0.89 2.72 13.58
C THR A 56 -2.22 2.09 13.18
N ASP A 57 -3.18 2.09 14.11
CA ASP A 57 -4.56 1.68 13.84
C ASP A 57 -5.17 2.50 12.71
N SER A 58 -4.89 3.81 12.70
CA SER A 58 -5.33 4.76 11.67
C SER A 58 -4.89 4.33 10.27
N LEU A 59 -3.65 3.86 10.09
CA LEU A 59 -3.20 3.36 8.79
C LEU A 59 -4.03 2.15 8.35
N VAL A 60 -4.19 1.17 9.23
CA VAL A 60 -4.84 -0.10 8.91
C VAL A 60 -6.33 0.12 8.61
N GLU A 61 -7.00 0.93 9.43
CA GLU A 61 -8.40 1.30 9.20
C GLU A 61 -8.55 2.00 7.85
N ASN A 62 -7.77 3.06 7.59
CA ASN A 62 -7.93 3.83 6.35
C ASN A 62 -7.57 3.01 5.09
N LEU A 63 -6.48 2.24 5.12
CA LEU A 63 -6.01 1.48 3.96
C LEU A 63 -6.97 0.38 3.53
N PHE A 64 -7.65 -0.25 4.49
CA PHE A 64 -8.49 -1.41 4.23
C PHE A 64 -10.00 -1.15 4.25
N THR A 65 -10.46 0.00 4.74
CA THR A 65 -11.89 0.35 4.74
C THR A 65 -12.27 1.37 3.67
N ARG A 66 -11.36 2.26 3.24
CA ARG A 66 -11.66 3.25 2.20
C ARG A 66 -11.79 2.57 0.84
N GLU A 67 -12.80 2.98 0.08
CA GLU A 67 -13.01 2.50 -1.29
C GLU A 67 -11.89 2.97 -2.24
N THR A 68 -11.44 4.22 -2.05
CA THR A 68 -10.34 4.82 -2.80
C THR A 68 -9.48 5.70 -1.91
N PHE A 69 -8.19 5.81 -2.25
CA PHE A 69 -7.23 6.71 -1.58
C PHE A 69 -6.09 7.10 -2.54
N THR A 70 -5.31 8.12 -2.20
CA THR A 70 -4.11 8.54 -2.94
C THR A 70 -2.81 8.25 -2.18
N GLY A 71 -1.65 8.43 -2.82
CA GLY A 71 -0.37 8.43 -2.12
C GLY A 71 -0.28 9.56 -1.09
N SER A 72 -0.84 10.74 -1.39
CA SER A 72 -0.96 11.86 -0.46
C SER A 72 -1.76 11.50 0.81
N ASP A 73 -2.83 10.72 0.67
CA ASP A 73 -3.55 10.17 1.81
C ASP A 73 -2.65 9.25 2.66
N VAL A 74 -1.88 8.36 2.01
CA VAL A 74 -0.95 7.43 2.70
C VAL A 74 0.12 8.19 3.50
N MET A 75 0.70 9.26 2.94
CA MET A 75 1.66 10.11 3.63
C MET A 75 1.05 10.80 4.87
N THR A 76 -0.26 11.06 4.86
CA THR A 76 -0.97 11.60 6.03
C THR A 76 -1.17 10.54 7.11
N TRP A 77 -1.35 9.27 6.74
CA TRP A 77 -1.57 8.16 7.69
C TRP A 77 -0.26 7.61 8.27
N LEU A 78 0.85 7.82 7.58
CA LEU A 78 2.19 7.40 7.98
C LEU A 78 3.12 8.62 8.13
N PRO A 79 3.07 9.33 9.26
CA PRO A 79 4.01 10.41 9.54
C PRO A 79 5.46 9.89 9.49
N GLY A 80 6.27 10.47 8.61
CA GLY A 80 7.67 10.08 8.40
C GLY A 80 7.90 9.13 7.22
N PHE A 81 6.84 8.69 6.53
CA PHE A 81 6.96 8.01 5.24
C PHE A 81 7.27 9.01 4.13
N ASP A 82 8.28 8.70 3.33
CA ASP A 82 8.71 9.51 2.19
C ASP A 82 8.38 8.77 0.90
N TRP A 83 7.33 9.21 0.21
CA TRP A 83 6.87 8.57 -1.03
C TRP A 83 7.96 8.51 -2.11
N GLU A 84 8.80 9.54 -2.20
CA GLU A 84 9.84 9.56 -3.22
C GLU A 84 10.88 8.49 -2.91
N VAL A 85 11.33 8.42 -1.66
CA VAL A 85 12.39 7.48 -1.23
C VAL A 85 11.90 6.05 -1.08
N ASP A 86 10.71 5.84 -0.50
CA ASP A 86 10.23 4.51 -0.08
C ASP A 86 9.48 3.75 -1.19
N VAL A 87 9.06 4.42 -2.27
CA VAL A 87 8.19 3.84 -3.31
C VAL A 87 8.75 3.97 -4.71
N LEU A 88 9.35 5.12 -5.06
CA LEU A 88 9.81 5.38 -6.42
C LEU A 88 11.26 4.94 -6.66
N PHE A 89 12.04 4.72 -5.61
CA PHE A 89 13.47 4.35 -5.68
C PHE A 89 13.76 2.90 -5.29
#